data_AF-A0A5M8EMG5-F1
#
_entry.id   AF-A0A5M8EMG5-F1
#
_cell.length_a   1.000
_cell.length_b   1.000
_cell.length_c   1.000
_cell.angle_alpha   90.00
_cell.angle_beta   90.00
_cell.angle_gamma   90.00
#
_symmetry.space_group_name_H-M   'P 1'
#
loop_
_entity.id
_entity.type
_entity.pdbx_description
1 polymer ?
#
loop_
_entity_poly.entity_id
_entity_poly.type
_entity_poly.pdbx_seq_one_letter_code
_entity_poly.pdbx_strand_id
1 'polypeptide(L)'
;MNVDKNLEQEVLTRLLHAHPNGLGKEVLDNYRGEKVVASVLALLQDRGFIKDGHVTTDAAGDYALNLPIKLTASGVEEARKLESQTRQ
;
A
#
# COMPACT_ATOMS: atom_id res chain seq x y z
N MET A 1 -14.26 -6.92 -7.48
CA MET A 1 -12.94 -7.19 -6.89
C MET A 1 -13.05 -6.93 -5.40
N ASN A 2 -13.03 -7.98 -4.57
CA ASN A 2 -13.11 -7.82 -3.11
C ASN A 2 -11.69 -7.63 -2.62
N VAL A 3 -11.24 -6.38 -2.52
CA VAL A 3 -9.95 -6.07 -1.89
C VAL A 3 -10.08 -6.54 -0.44
N ASP A 4 -9.33 -7.57 -0.07
CA ASP A 4 -9.34 -8.10 1.29
C ASP A 4 -8.94 -6.97 2.24
N LYS A 5 -9.86 -6.56 3.12
CA LYS A 5 -9.58 -5.50 4.11
C LYS A 5 -8.34 -5.81 4.95
N ASN A 6 -8.07 -7.10 5.18
CA ASN A 6 -6.89 -7.56 5.88
C ASN A 6 -5.59 -7.20 5.12
N LEU A 7 -5.57 -7.38 3.79
CA LEU A 7 -4.46 -6.96 2.95
C LEU A 7 -4.31 -5.43 2.94
N GLU A 8 -5.41 -4.67 2.82
CA GLU A 8 -5.36 -3.19 2.89
C GLU A 8 -4.67 -2.73 4.18
N GLN A 9 -5.11 -3.29 5.31
CA GLN A 9 -4.56 -2.99 6.64
C GLN A 9 -3.09 -3.39 6.76
N GLU A 10 -2.71 -4.57 6.25
CA GLU A 10 -1.33 -5.03 6.34
C GLU A 10 -0.41 -4.18 5.47
N VAL A 11 -0.81 -3.83 4.24
CA VAL A 11 -0.04 -2.93 3.36
C VAL A 11 0.13 -1.56 4.01
N LEU A 12 -0.94 -0.98 4.57
CA LEU A 12 -0.87 0.29 5.32
C LEU A 12 0.07 0.21 6.52
N THR A 13 -0.06 -0.82 7.34
CA THR A 13 0.78 -1.03 8.53
C THR A 13 2.24 -1.22 8.14
N ARG A 14 2.51 -1.96 7.07
CA ARG A 14 3.88 -2.15 6.57
C ARG A 14 4.44 -0.83 6.03
N LEU A 15 3.64 -0.06 5.30
CA LEU A 15 3.98 1.28 4.82
C LEU A 15 4.37 2.22 5.95
N LEU A 16 3.68 2.13 7.08
CA LEU A 16 4.04 2.84 8.30
C LEU A 16 5.40 2.40 8.86
N HIS A 17 5.67 1.09 8.94
CA HIS A 17 6.94 0.55 9.47
C HIS A 17 8.14 0.84 8.58
N ALA A 18 7.93 0.89 7.26
CA ALA A 18 8.98 1.24 6.31
C ALA A 18 9.23 2.76 6.25
N HIS A 19 8.38 3.60 6.83
CA HIS A 19 8.59 5.05 6.85
C HIS A 19 9.79 5.42 7.74
N PRO A 20 10.74 6.27 7.31
CA PRO A 20 10.71 7.16 6.15
C PRO A 20 11.29 6.59 4.83
N ASN A 21 11.87 5.38 4.86
CA ASN A 21 12.47 4.75 3.68
C ASN A 21 11.42 4.43 2.59
N GLY A 22 10.17 4.22 3.00
CA GLY A 22 9.06 3.81 2.13
C GLY A 22 9.15 2.34 1.74
N LEU A 23 8.05 1.74 1.27
CA LEU A 23 8.12 0.36 0.78
C LEU A 23 8.62 0.32 -0.65
N GLY A 24 9.57 -0.58 -0.87
CA GLY A 24 10.01 -1.01 -2.19
C GLY A 24 9.20 -2.20 -2.71
N LYS A 25 9.81 -2.94 -3.64
CA LYS A 25 9.24 -4.17 -4.22
C LYS A 25 8.97 -5.28 -3.20
N GLU A 26 9.46 -5.13 -1.97
CA GLU A 26 9.23 -6.08 -0.87
C GLU A 26 7.75 -6.24 -0.50
N VAL A 27 6.90 -5.23 -0.77
CA VAL A 27 5.45 -5.32 -0.58
C VAL A 27 4.83 -6.35 -1.53
N LEU A 28 5.41 -6.50 -2.72
CA LEU A 28 5.00 -7.48 -3.72
C LEU A 28 5.57 -8.85 -3.41
N ASP A 29 6.83 -8.93 -2.95
CA ASP A 29 7.52 -10.20 -2.70
C ASP A 29 6.85 -11.01 -1.57
N ASN A 30 6.33 -10.33 -0.56
CA ASN A 30 5.63 -10.99 0.56
C ASN A 30 4.20 -11.44 0.22
N TYR A 31 3.62 -10.96 -0.89
CA TYR A 31 2.25 -11.28 -1.28
C TYR A 31 2.19 -12.09 -2.56
N ARG A 32 1.55 -13.25 -2.52
CA ARG A 32 1.18 -14.01 -3.74
C ARG A 32 0.07 -13.26 -4.50
N GLY A 33 0.44 -12.19 -5.19
CA GLY A 33 -0.49 -11.44 -6.04
C GLY A 33 -0.12 -9.98 -6.17
N GLU A 34 0.81 -9.67 -7.07
CA GLU A 34 1.17 -8.30 -7.44
C GLU A 34 -0.05 -7.46 -7.82
N LYS A 35 -1.02 -8.08 -8.51
CA LYS A 35 -2.28 -7.43 -8.90
C LYS A 35 -3.11 -6.96 -7.70
N VAL A 36 -3.12 -7.74 -6.62
CA VAL A 36 -3.94 -7.45 -5.43
C VAL A 36 -3.31 -6.33 -4.63
N VAL A 37 -1.99 -6.40 -4.43
CA VAL A 37 -1.21 -5.34 -3.79
C VAL A 37 -1.31 -4.03 -4.58
N ALA A 38 -1.16 -4.11 -5.91
CA ALA A 38 -1.29 -2.95 -6.78
C ALA A 38 -2.70 -2.33 -6.72
N SER A 39 -3.75 -3.16 -6.61
CA SER A 39 -5.13 -2.68 -6.42
C SER A 39 -5.31 -1.96 -5.08
N VAL A 40 -4.71 -2.46 -4.00
CA VAL A 40 -4.72 -1.80 -2.69
C VAL A 40 -3.99 -0.47 -2.75
N LEU A 41 -2.78 -0.45 -3.32
CA LEU A 41 -2.00 0.77 -3.42
C LEU A 41 -2.71 1.82 -4.29
N ALA A 42 -3.35 1.42 -5.39
CA ALA A 42 -4.17 2.31 -6.20
C ALA A 42 -5.34 2.89 -5.39
N LEU A 43 -5.98 2.09 -4.53
CA LEU A 43 -7.05 2.54 -3.65
C LEU A 43 -6.55 3.53 -2.58
N LEU A 44 -5.36 3.29 -2.00
CA LEU A 44 -4.72 4.22 -1.07
C LEU A 44 -4.35 5.54 -1.76
N GLN A 45 -3.90 5.46 -3.01
CA GLN A 45 -3.58 6.62 -3.83
C GLN A 45 -4.84 7.44 -4.16
N ASP A 46 -5.94 6.77 -4.52
CA ASP A 46 -7.26 7.39 -4.75
C ASP A 46 -7.79 8.10 -3.49
N ARG A 47 -7.56 7.50 -2.31
CA ARG A 47 -7.89 8.12 -1.01
C ARG A 47 -6.98 9.28 -0.61
N GLY A 48 -5.89 9.56 -1.34
CA GLY A 48 -4.91 10.60 -0.98
C GLY A 48 -3.97 10.22 0.16
N PHE A 49 -3.83 8.92 0.43
CA PHE A 49 -2.93 8.41 1.47
C PHE A 49 -1.50 8.21 0.96
N ILE A 50 -1.28 8.21 -0.34
CA ILE A 50 0.06 8.09 -0.94
C ILE A 50 0.60 9.49 -1.26
N LYS A 51 1.78 9.82 -0.71
CA LYS A 51 2.48 11.09 -0.93
C LYS A 51 3.48 10.99 -2.07
N ASP A 52 4.22 9.88 -2.08
CA ASP A 52 5.38 9.65 -2.95
C ASP A 52 5.34 8.19 -3.40
N GLY A 53 5.76 7.93 -4.63
CA GLY A 53 5.50 6.66 -5.29
C GLY A 53 4.04 6.50 -5.71
N HIS A 54 3.79 5.72 -6.75
CA HIS A 54 2.43 5.51 -7.26
C HIS A 54 2.33 4.21 -8.05
N VAL A 55 1.13 3.70 -8.18
CA VAL A 55 0.87 2.48 -8.96
C VAL A 55 0.20 2.85 -10.26
N THR A 56 0.82 2.43 -11.35
CA THR A 56 0.28 2.58 -12.70
C THR A 56 0.07 1.21 -13.28
N THR A 57 -1.12 0.97 -13.82
CA THR A 57 -1.39 -0.21 -14.62
C THR A 57 -1.23 0.20 -16.08
N ASP A 58 -0.35 -0.47 -16.81
CA ASP A 58 -0.20 -0.25 -18.25
C ASP A 58 -1.35 -0.91 -19.04
N ALA A 59 -1.55 -0.50 -20.29
CA ALA A 59 -2.52 -1.10 -21.20
C ALA A 59 -2.27 -2.59 -21.47
N ALA A 60 -1.04 -3.07 -21.27
CA ALA A 60 -0.68 -4.49 -21.29
C ALA A 60 -1.22 -5.29 -20.09
N GLY A 61 -1.70 -4.62 -19.04
CA GLY A 61 -2.12 -5.24 -17.79
C GLY A 61 -0.98 -5.51 -16.80
N ASP A 62 0.21 -4.97 -17.08
CA ASP A 62 1.36 -4.95 -16.19
C ASP A 62 1.23 -3.82 -15.17
N TYR A 63 1.51 -4.14 -13.90
CA TYR A 63 1.50 -3.16 -12.83
C TYR A 63 2.91 -2.60 -12.63
N ALA A 64 3.10 -1.34 -12.96
CA ALA A 64 4.31 -0.58 -12.66
C ALA A 64 4.17 0.10 -11.30
N LEU A 65 5.03 -0.28 -10.35
CA LEU A 65 5.19 0.41 -9.08
C LEU A 65 6.31 1.45 -9.20
N ASN A 66 5.97 2.70 -8.95
CA ASN A 66 6.96 3.76 -8.74
C ASN A 66 7.32 3.79 -7.26
N LEU A 67 8.54 3.35 -6.95
CA LEU A 67 9.05 3.20 -5.59
C LEU A 67 10.11 4.26 -5.29
N PRO A 68 10.29 4.66 -4.01
CA PRO A 68 9.61 4.15 -2.82
C PRO A 68 8.18 4.68 -2.66
N ILE A 69 7.25 3.82 -2.22
CA ILE A 69 5.90 4.25 -1.84
C ILE A 69 5.95 4.82 -0.42
N LYS A 70 5.50 6.06 -0.25
CA LYS A 70 5.43 6.76 1.04
C LYS A 70 4.02 7.21 1.32
N LEU A 71 3.61 7.05 2.57
CA LEU A 71 2.34 7.56 3.05
C LEU A 71 2.39 9.08 3.28
N THR A 72 1.24 9.74 3.08
CA THR A 72 0.99 11.09 3.59
C THR A 72 0.79 11.05 5.10
N ALA A 73 0.78 12.22 5.75
CA ALA A 73 0.45 12.31 7.17
C ALA A 73 -0.88 11.60 7.50
N SER A 74 -1.90 11.81 6.67
CA SER A 74 -3.20 11.15 6.81
C SER A 74 -3.12 9.64 6.61
N GLY A 75 -2.35 9.16 5.63
CA GLY A 75 -2.11 7.73 5.42
C GLY A 75 -1.38 7.07 6.58
N VAL A 76 -0.39 7.76 7.17
CA VAL A 76 0.36 7.32 8.37
C VAL A 76 -0.57 7.21 9.58
N GLU A 77 -1.45 8.19 9.78
CA GLU A 77 -2.43 8.16 10.88
C GLU A 77 -3.42 7.00 10.73
N GLU A 78 -3.94 6.77 9.53
CA GLU A 78 -4.87 5.66 9.27
C GLU A 78 -4.18 4.31 9.45
N ALA A 79 -2.97 4.16 8.92
CA ALA A 79 -2.16 2.96 9.13
C ALA A 79 -1.92 2.68 10.62
N ARG A 80 -1.60 3.72 11.41
CA ARG A 80 -1.42 3.59 12.87
C ARG A 80 -2.69 3.14 13.57
N LYS A 81 -3.84 3.69 13.18
CA LYS A 81 -5.14 3.30 13.76
C LYS A 81 -5.47 1.85 13.46
N LEU A 82 -5.26 1.42 12.22
CA LEU A 82 -5.52 0.05 11.79
C LEU A 82 -4.56 -0.94 12.48
N GLU A 83 -3.27 -0.63 12.56
CA GLU A 83 -2.28 -1.44 13.30
C GLU A 83 -2.74 -1.66 14.75
N SER A 84 -3.21 -0.60 15.41
CA SER A 84 -3.69 -0.67 16.79
C SER A 84 -4.98 -1.50 16.93
N GLN A 85 -5.79 -1.61 15.89
CA GLN A 85 -7.03 -2.40 15.89
C GLN A 85 -6.78 -3.88 15.58
N THR A 86 -5.76 -4.20 14.77
CA THR A 86 -5.44 -5.58 14.38
C THR A 86 -4.75 -6.38 15.51
N ARG A 87 -4.28 -5.72 16.58
CA ARG A 87 -3.63 -6.37 17.75
C ARG A 87 -4.56 -6.69 18.93
N GLN A 88 -5.87 -6.58 18.79
CA GLN A 88 -6.84 -6.90 19.87
C GLN A 88 -7.50 -8.26 19.70
#